data_AF-A0A6B1YG38-F1
#
_entry.id   AF-A0A6B1YG38-F1
#
_cell.length_a   1.000
_cell.length_b   1.000
_cell.length_c   1.000
_cell.angle_alpha   90.00
_cell.angle_beta   90.00
_cell.angle_gamma   90.00
#
_symmetry.space_group_name_H-M   'P 1'
#
loop_
_entity.id
_entity.type
_entity.pdbx_description
1 polymer ?
#
loop_
_entity_poly.entity_id
_entity_poly.type
_entity_poly.pdbx_seq_one_letter_code
_entity_poly.pdbx_strand_id
1 'polypeptide(L)' 'MFEKRHTDDLVRIAAAGGGFVMDASKRHTDDLVRIAAAAAAAAKGGRVTFTGMETRHTDDLIRIAAAGRGAVVFA' A
#
# COMPACT_ATOMS: atom_id res chain seq x y z
N MET A 1 -11.35 -8.93 -0.38
CA MET A 1 -11.48 -8.14 -1.62
C MET A 1 -11.36 -6.65 -1.25
N PHE A 2 -10.13 -6.17 -1.13
CA PHE A 2 -9.84 -4.75 -0.83
C PHE A 2 -9.62 -3.94 -2.12
N GLU A 3 -9.46 -4.62 -3.26
CA GLU A 3 -9.07 -4.05 -4.55
C GLU A 3 -10.10 -3.04 -5.07
N LYS A 4 -11.39 -3.32 -4.83
CA LYS A 4 -12.53 -2.51 -5.27
C LYS A 4 -12.84 -1.31 -4.37
N ARG A 5 -12.15 -1.16 -3.23
CA ARG A 5 -12.36 -0.02 -2.34
C ARG A 5 -11.69 1.24 -2.90
N HIS A 6 -12.28 2.39 -2.61
CA HIS A 6 -11.65 3.67 -2.91
C HIS A 6 -10.34 3.82 -2.15
N THR A 7 -9.38 4.54 -2.74
CA THR A 7 -8.07 4.80 -2.13
C THR A 7 -8.22 5.38 -0.73
N ASP A 8 -9.16 6.31 -0.54
CA ASP A 8 -9.34 7.00 0.73
C ASP A 8 -9.79 6.07 1.86
N ASP A 9 -10.62 5.06 1.55
CA ASP A 9 -10.99 4.04 2.53
C ASP A 9 -9.79 3.20 2.95
N LEU A 10 -8.97 2.79 1.97
CA LEU A 10 -7.76 2.01 2.22
C LEU A 10 -6.74 2.80 3.03
N VAL A 11 -6.58 4.09 2.74
CA VAL A 11 -5.75 5.02 3.52
C VAL A 11 -6.26 5.12 4.96
N ARG A 12 -7.57 5.26 5.18
CA ARG A 12 -8.14 5.34 6.54
C ARG A 12 -7.94 4.04 7.32
N ILE A 13 -8.12 2.89 6.67
CA ILE A 13 -7.90 1.57 7.27
C ILE A 13 -6.42 1.40 7.63
N ALA A 14 -5.51 1.71 6.71
CA ALA A 14 -4.07 1.66 6.91
C ALA A 14 -3.63 2.58 8.06
N ALA A 15 -4.09 3.83 8.08
CA ALA A 15 -3.76 4.81 9.13
C ALA A 15 -4.29 4.41 10.51
N ALA A 16 -5.40 3.68 10.57
CA ALA A 16 -5.91 3.11 11.82
C ALA A 16 -5.06 1.93 12.34
N GLY A 17 -4.05 1.49 11.59
CA GLY A 17 -3.21 0.33 11.90
C GLY A 17 -3.75 -0.99 11.34
N GLY A 18 -4.75 -0.94 10.47
CA GLY A 18 -5.28 -2.12 9.79
C GLY A 18 -4.30 -2.62 8.72
N GLY A 19 -3.84 -3.87 8.88
CA GLY A 19 -3.10 -4.57 7.84
C GLY A 19 -4.05 -5.27 6.86
N PHE A 20 -3.68 -5.32 5.59
CA PHE A 20 -4.47 -6.02 4.56
C PHE A 20 -3.62 -6.43 3.36
N VAL A 21 -4.14 -7.39 2.61
CA VAL A 21 -3.58 -7.84 1.34
C VAL A 21 -4.51 -7.37 0.22
N MET A 22 -3.94 -6.85 -0.86
CA MET A 22 -4.71 -6.52 -2.07
C MET A 22 -3.90 -6.67 -3.34
N ASP A 23 -4.59 -7.04 -4.42
CA ASP A 23 -4.08 -6.90 -5.78
C ASP A 23 -3.96 -5.42 -6.15
N ALA A 24 -2.73 -5.01 -6.46
CA ALA A 24 -2.34 -3.65 -6.77
C ALA A 24 -1.98 -3.45 -8.26
N SER A 25 -2.14 -4.50 -9.09
CA SER A 25 -1.76 -4.52 -10.51
C SER A 25 -2.43 -3.41 -11.33
N LYS A 26 -3.69 -3.09 -11.02
CA LYS A 26 -4.51 -2.10 -11.76
C LYS A 26 -4.60 -0.72 -11.10
N ARG A 27 -3.99 -0.53 -9.93
CA ARG A 27 -4.06 0.74 -9.20
C ARG A 27 -2.97 1.69 -9.68
N HIS A 28 -3.13 3.00 -9.53
CA HIS A 28 -2.07 3.95 -9.87
C HIS A 28 -0.96 3.96 -8.80
N THR A 29 0.27 4.32 -9.19
CA THR A 29 1.41 4.40 -8.26
C THR A 29 1.17 5.40 -7.13
N ASP A 30 0.62 6.56 -7.43
CA ASP A 30 0.39 7.60 -6.41
C ASP A 30 -0.63 7.15 -5.35
N ASP A 31 -1.64 6.37 -5.74
CA ASP A 31 -2.58 5.78 -4.79
C ASP A 31 -1.90 4.77 -3.86
N LEU A 32 -1.02 3.91 -4.38
CA LEU A 32 -0.27 2.96 -3.58
C LEU A 32 0.71 3.66 -2.63
N VAL A 33 1.35 4.74 -3.09
CA VAL A 33 2.20 5.60 -2.26
C VAL A 33 1.40 6.20 -1.10
N ARG A 34 0.19 6.70 -1.35
CA ARG A 34 -0.69 7.24 -0.30
C ARG A 34 -1.07 6.18 0.73
N ILE A 35 -1.42 4.99 0.28
CA ILE A 35 -1.78 3.86 1.16
C ILE A 35 -0.56 3.41 1.99
N ALA A 36 0.61 3.30 1.35
CA ALA A 36 1.87 2.94 1.99
C ALA A 36 2.27 3.96 3.07
N ALA A 37 2.20 5.26 2.76
CA ALA A 37 2.48 6.34 3.71
C ALA A 37 1.54 6.32 4.90
N ALA A 38 0.26 6.01 4.68
CA ALA A 38 -0.73 5.88 5.74
C ALA A 38 -0.42 4.70 6.67
N ALA A 39 -0.07 3.54 6.11
CA ALA A 39 0.35 2.37 6.88
C ALA A 39 1.60 2.67 7.73
N ALA A 40 2.57 3.39 7.15
CA ALA A 40 3.79 3.82 7.82
C ALA A 40 3.57 4.86 8.93
N ALA A 41 2.44 5.56 8.93
CA ALA A 41 2.08 6.57 9.93
C ALA A 41 1.22 5.99 11.06
N ALA A 42 0.75 4.76 10.93
CA ALA A 42 -0.10 4.13 11.92
C ALA A 42 0.65 3.86 13.23
N ALA A 43 0.06 4.25 14.36
CA ALA A 43 0.65 4.05 15.68
C ALA A 43 0.82 2.56 16.06
N LYS A 44 0.04 1.68 15.44
CA LYS A 44 0.11 0.23 15.58
C LYS A 44 0.49 -0.31 14.21
N GLY A 45 1.64 -1.01 14.11
CA GLY A 45 2.33 -1.37 12.85
C GLY A 45 1.54 -2.23 11.88
N GLY A 46 0.52 -1.65 11.25
CA GLY A 46 -0.27 -2.25 10.18
C GLY A 46 0.62 -2.48 8.96
N ARG A 47 0.68 -3.72 8.49
CA ARG A 47 1.40 -4.10 7.27
C ARG A 47 0.42 -4.25 6.11
N VAL A 48 0.76 -3.65 4.98
CA VAL A 48 0.00 -3.79 3.74
C VAL A 48 0.80 -4.62 2.76
N THR A 49 0.18 -5.66 2.22
CA THR A 49 0.78 -6.50 1.19
C THR A 49 0.14 -6.17 -0.16
N PHE A 50 0.98 -5.73 -1.10
CA PHE A 50 0.58 -5.50 -2.49
C PHE A 50 0.96 -6.70 -3.33
N THR A 51 -0.04 -7.36 -3.92
CA THR A 51 0.16 -8.45 -4.86
C THR A 51 0.04 -7.98 -6.31
N GLY A 52 0.59 -8.75 -7.25
CA GLY A 52 0.47 -8.45 -8.69
C GLY A 52 1.36 -7.28 -9.14
N MET A 53 2.50 -7.10 -8.48
CA MET A 53 3.42 -5.98 -8.71
C MET A 53 4.54 -6.30 -9.71
N GLU A 54 4.54 -7.50 -10.30
CA GLU A 54 5.62 -8.03 -11.17
C GLU A 54 5.90 -7.18 -12.41
N THR A 55 4.88 -6.55 -12.98
CA THR A 55 4.98 -5.77 -14.23
C THR A 55 5.31 -4.30 -14.00
N ARG A 56 5.46 -3.86 -12.75
CA ARG A 56 5.77 -2.46 -12.44
C ARG A 56 7.25 -2.13 -12.58
N HIS A 57 7.52 -0.90 -12.97
CA HIS A 57 8.87 -0.36 -12.98
C HIS A 57 9.47 -0.31 -11.58
N THR A 58 10.77 -0.59 -11.49
CA THR A 58 11.51 -0.57 -10.22
C THR A 58 11.44 0.78 -9.51
N ASP A 59 11.45 1.90 -10.26
CA ASP A 59 11.34 3.24 -9.68
C ASP A 59 10.00 3.44 -8.95
N ASP A 60 8.92 2.89 -9.48
CA ASP A 60 7.61 2.92 -8.82
C ASP A 60 7.61 2.08 -7.53
N LEU A 61 8.24 0.90 -7.57
CA LEU A 61 8.39 0.06 -6.37
C LEU A 61 9.21 0.76 -5.29
N ILE A 62 10.28 1.47 -5.68
CA ILE A 62 11.09 2.27 -4.77
C ILE A 62 10.26 3.39 -4.15
N ARG A 63 9.50 4.14 -4.95
CA ARG A 63 8.61 5.22 -4.44
C ARG A 63 7.61 4.68 -3.42
N ILE A 64 7.00 3.54 -3.69
CA ILE A 64 6.04 2.89 -2.79
C ILE A 64 6.72 2.42 -1.51
N ALA A 65 7.87 1.74 -1.62
CA ALA A 65 8.62 1.22 -0.48
C ALA A 65 9.12 2.35 0.44
N ALA A 66 9.63 3.44 -0.15
CA ALA A 66 10.10 4.62 0.56
C ALA A 66 8.97 5.28 1.37
N ALA A 67 7.77 5.39 0.78
CA ALA A 67 6.59 5.88 1.48
C ALA A 67 6.16 4.95 2.63
N GLY A 68 6.27 3.64 2.43
CA GLY A 68 5.90 2.61 3.39
C GLY A 68 6.82 2.47 4.60
N ARG A 69 8.08 2.91 4.54
CA ARG A 69 9.07 2.81 5.63
C ARG A 69 9.10 1.43 6.34
N GLY A 70 8.95 0.35 5.57
CA GLY A 70 8.91 -1.04 6.09
C GLY A 70 7.52 -1.58 6.45
N ALA A 71 6.45 -0.79 6.27
CA ALA A 71 5.07 -1.22 6.43
C ALA A 71 4.47 -1.90 5.18
N VAL A 72 5.21 -1.96 4.07
CA VAL A 72 4.76 -2.53 2.79
C VAL A 72 5.52 -3.80 2.47
N VAL A 73 4.80 -4.83 2.00
CA VAL A 73 5.35 -6.07 1.44
C VAL A 73 4.87 -6.21 -0.01
N PHE A 74 5.78 -6.54 -0.92
CA PHE A 74 5.43 -6.94 -2.29
C PHE A 74 5.40 -8.46 -2.35
N ALA A 75 4.32 -9.04 -2.90
CA ALA A 75 4.10 -10.48 -2.96
C ALA A 75 3.48 -10.93 -4.29
#